data_AF-A0A920EID1-F1
#
_entry.id   AF-A0A920EID1-F1
#
_cell.length_a   1.000
_cell.length_b   1.000
_cell.length_c   1.000
_cell.angle_alpha   90.00
_cell.angle_beta   90.00
_cell.angle_gamma   90.00
#
_symmetry.space_group_name_H-M   'P 1'
#
loop_
_entity.id
_entity.type
_entity.pdbx_description
1 polymer ?
#
loop_
_entity_poly.entity_id
_entity_poly.type
_entity_poly.pdbx_seq_one_letter_code
_entity_poly.pdbx_strand_id
1 'polypeptide(L)'
;MDKQVSFTEMSKSTPEDYEIVMEHARDFVSKLPDRILAHLELLKGDSGGMAIDRYEHCLQCATRAFRDGRDEEYVVCALLHDIGDSIASTNHADLAATMLEPFVSEKSLDCKKSWNLPGILLFDHIGLIKICEINSKIVSILKTVLNSVKI
;
A
#
# COMPACT_ATOMS: atom_id res chain seq x y z
N MET A 1 7.92 -30.72 -2.29
CA MET A 1 7.23 -30.48 -1.01
C MET A 1 8.11 -29.52 -0.26
N ASP A 2 7.61 -28.34 0.07
CA ASP A 2 8.44 -27.29 0.66
C ASP A 2 8.94 -27.72 2.04
N LYS A 3 10.15 -27.30 2.41
CA LYS A 3 10.70 -27.58 3.75
C LYS A 3 9.81 -26.90 4.80
N GLN A 4 9.55 -27.62 5.88
CA GLN A 4 8.79 -27.14 7.02
C GLN A 4 9.58 -27.36 8.30
N VAL A 5 9.33 -26.51 9.28
CA VAL A 5 9.89 -26.68 10.63
C VAL A 5 9.37 -27.96 11.27
N SER A 6 10.17 -28.53 12.17
CA SER A 6 9.83 -29.78 12.86
C SER A 6 9.13 -29.57 14.20
N PHE A 7 9.22 -28.36 14.78
CA PHE A 7 8.65 -28.04 16.08
C PHE A 7 7.14 -27.76 16.02
N THR A 8 6.44 -28.08 17.10
CA THR A 8 5.03 -27.69 17.32
C THR A 8 4.86 -26.57 18.34
N GLU A 9 5.93 -26.21 19.05
CA GLU A 9 5.99 -25.11 20.02
C GLU A 9 7.27 -24.28 19.75
N MET A 10 7.15 -22.95 19.68
CA MET A 10 8.27 -22.05 19.40
C MET A 10 9.45 -22.23 20.37
N SER A 11 9.20 -22.60 21.63
CA SER A 11 10.24 -22.86 22.63
C SER A 11 11.12 -24.08 22.31
N LYS A 12 10.66 -24.96 21.41
CA LYS A 12 11.36 -26.18 20.98
C LYS A 12 12.05 -26.01 19.62
N SER A 13 12.04 -24.81 19.03
CA SER A 13 12.68 -24.54 17.74
C SER A 13 14.19 -24.72 17.81
N THR A 14 14.78 -25.27 16.74
CA THR A 14 16.24 -25.33 16.57
C THR A 14 16.75 -24.24 15.63
N PRO A 15 18.06 -23.94 15.62
CA PRO A 15 18.66 -23.05 14.62
C PRO A 15 18.35 -23.47 13.18
N GLU A 16 18.34 -24.77 12.88
CA GLU A 16 18.02 -25.31 11.55
C GLU A 16 16.56 -25.06 11.17
N ASP A 17 15.62 -25.10 12.13
CA ASP A 17 14.24 -24.69 11.88
C ASP A 17 14.16 -23.20 11.50
N TYR A 18 14.97 -22.34 12.14
CA TYR A 18 15.02 -20.92 11.76
C TYR A 18 15.62 -20.68 10.38
N GLU A 19 16.58 -21.50 9.93
CA GLU A 19 17.07 -21.40 8.55
C GLU A 19 15.94 -21.63 7.54
N ILE A 20 15.07 -22.61 7.80
CA ILE A 20 13.88 -22.87 6.97
C ILE A 20 12.93 -21.66 7.02
N VAL A 21 12.64 -21.11 8.21
CA VAL A 21 11.77 -19.94 8.36
C VAL A 21 12.32 -18.73 7.62
N MET A 22 13.63 -18.48 7.74
CA MET A 22 14.27 -17.33 7.10
C MET A 22 14.32 -17.46 5.57
N GLU A 23 14.50 -18.67 5.04
CA GLU A 23 14.40 -18.94 3.60
C GLU A 23 13.02 -18.54 3.07
N HIS A 24 11.95 -19.05 3.71
CA HIS A 24 10.56 -18.70 3.36
C HIS A 24 10.25 -17.21 3.57
N ALA A 25 10.77 -16.60 4.63
CA ALA A 25 10.52 -15.20 4.95
C ALA A 25 11.07 -14.27 3.86
N ARG A 26 12.28 -14.53 3.32
CA ARG A 26 12.84 -13.72 2.22
C ARG A 26 11.97 -13.77 0.98
N ASP A 27 11.54 -14.97 0.59
CA ASP A 27 10.65 -15.16 -0.56
C ASP A 27 9.30 -14.49 -0.33
N PHE A 28 8.74 -14.61 0.87
CA PHE A 28 7.49 -13.96 1.25
C PHE A 28 7.62 -12.44 1.17
N VAL A 29 8.64 -11.85 1.78
CA VAL A 29 8.91 -10.40 1.76
C VAL A 29 9.08 -9.88 0.34
N SER A 30 9.82 -10.57 -0.53
CA SER A 30 10.05 -10.12 -1.91
C SER A 30 8.77 -9.93 -2.73
N LYS A 31 7.69 -10.63 -2.35
CA LYS A 31 6.37 -10.57 -2.99
C LYS A 31 5.40 -9.59 -2.32
N LEU A 32 5.87 -8.81 -1.34
CA LEU A 32 5.04 -7.84 -0.61
C LEU A 32 4.37 -6.80 -1.53
N PRO A 33 5.04 -6.21 -2.55
CA PRO A 33 4.38 -5.23 -3.41
C PRO A 33 3.16 -5.80 -4.15
N ASP A 34 3.25 -7.04 -4.63
CA ASP A 34 2.14 -7.70 -5.33
C ASP A 34 0.96 -7.97 -4.39
N ARG A 35 1.23 -8.33 -3.12
CA ARG A 35 0.16 -8.49 -2.13
C ARG A 35 -0.50 -7.16 -1.77
N ILE A 36 0.28 -6.08 -1.62
CA ILE A 36 -0.29 -4.74 -1.35
C ILE A 36 -1.19 -4.31 -2.52
N LEU A 37 -0.78 -4.55 -3.77
CA LEU A 37 -1.62 -4.28 -4.93
C LEU A 37 -2.91 -5.11 -4.91
N ALA A 38 -2.82 -6.41 -4.61
CA ALA A 38 -4.01 -7.26 -4.48
C ALA A 38 -4.98 -6.77 -3.39
N HIS A 39 -4.46 -6.28 -2.26
CA HIS A 39 -5.27 -5.66 -1.21
C HIS A 39 -5.91 -4.35 -1.65
N LEU A 40 -5.19 -3.51 -2.40
CA LEU A 40 -5.75 -2.29 -2.97
C LEU A 40 -6.92 -2.60 -3.91
N GLU A 41 -6.86 -3.68 -4.69
CA GLU A 41 -7.95 -4.10 -5.57
C GLU A 41 -9.23 -4.49 -4.83
N LEU A 42 -9.17 -4.83 -3.53
CA LEU A 42 -10.36 -5.11 -2.72
C LEU A 42 -11.25 -3.88 -2.53
N LEU A 43 -10.74 -2.68 -2.82
CA LEU A 43 -11.50 -1.43 -2.79
C LEU A 43 -12.39 -1.24 -4.03
N LYS A 44 -12.30 -2.12 -5.04
CA LYS A 44 -13.14 -2.05 -6.24
C LYS A 44 -14.59 -2.35 -5.91
N GLY A 45 -15.51 -1.59 -6.50
CA GLY A 45 -16.96 -1.82 -6.42
C GLY A 45 -17.68 -1.26 -5.19
N ASP A 46 -16.96 -0.79 -4.15
CA ASP A 46 -17.55 0.00 -3.07
C ASP A 46 -17.36 1.49 -3.36
N SER A 47 -18.46 2.19 -3.68
CA SER A 47 -18.44 3.63 -3.89
C SER A 47 -18.85 4.43 -2.67
N GLY A 48 -19.34 3.81 -1.59
CA GLY A 48 -19.85 4.53 -0.43
C GLY A 48 -20.94 5.58 -0.77
N GLY A 49 -21.63 5.43 -1.90
CA GLY A 49 -22.61 6.40 -2.42
C GLY A 49 -22.02 7.45 -3.39
N MET A 50 -20.75 7.36 -3.74
CA MET A 50 -20.06 8.26 -4.68
C MET A 50 -20.14 7.77 -6.14
N ALA A 51 -19.68 8.61 -7.06
CA ALA A 51 -19.70 8.35 -8.50
C ALA A 51 -18.58 7.40 -8.97
N ILE A 52 -17.54 7.21 -8.17
CA ILE A 52 -16.42 6.30 -8.42
C ILE A 52 -16.21 5.43 -7.18
N ASP A 53 -15.61 4.26 -7.36
CA ASP A 53 -15.26 3.42 -6.22
C ASP A 53 -13.98 3.90 -5.51
N ARG A 54 -13.73 3.36 -4.31
CA ARG A 54 -12.56 3.70 -3.49
C ARG A 54 -11.23 3.39 -4.20
N TYR A 55 -11.19 2.36 -5.03
CA TYR A 55 -10.01 2.01 -5.84
C TYR A 55 -9.72 3.08 -6.89
N GLU A 56 -10.74 3.51 -7.63
CA GLU A 56 -10.64 4.58 -8.62
C GLU A 56 -10.25 5.91 -7.97
N HIS A 57 -10.79 6.22 -6.79
CA HIS A 57 -10.37 7.38 -5.99
C HIS A 57 -8.87 7.35 -5.67
N CYS A 58 -8.36 6.23 -5.14
CA CYS A 58 -6.93 6.06 -4.87
C CYS A 58 -6.06 6.28 -6.12
N LEU A 59 -6.47 5.70 -7.26
CA LEU A 59 -5.78 5.88 -8.54
C LEU A 59 -5.79 7.33 -9.02
N GLN A 60 -6.90 8.04 -8.85
CA GLN A 60 -7.01 9.45 -9.22
C GLN A 60 -6.09 10.33 -8.37
N CYS A 61 -6.04 10.11 -7.06
CA CYS A 61 -5.14 10.82 -6.14
C CYS A 61 -3.68 10.62 -6.52
N ALA A 62 -3.24 9.37 -6.71
CA ALA A 62 -1.89 9.04 -7.13
C ALA A 62 -1.54 9.63 -8.51
N THR A 63 -2.50 9.61 -9.45
CA THR A 63 -2.34 10.19 -10.78
C THR A 63 -2.15 11.71 -10.73
N ARG A 64 -2.93 12.41 -9.90
CA ARG A 64 -2.79 13.85 -9.69
C ARG A 64 -1.43 14.17 -9.07
N ALA A 65 -1.05 13.48 -8.00
CA ALA A 65 0.26 13.61 -7.38
C ALA A 65 1.42 13.43 -8.38
N PHE A 66 1.35 12.40 -9.22
CA PHE A 66 2.38 12.14 -10.24
C PHE A 66 2.46 13.27 -11.28
N ARG A 67 1.31 13.77 -11.75
CA ARG A 67 1.25 14.88 -12.73
C ARG A 67 1.71 16.22 -12.15
N ASP A 68 1.49 16.41 -10.85
CA ASP A 68 1.95 17.58 -10.11
C ASP A 68 3.47 17.53 -9.82
N GLY A 69 4.18 16.51 -10.31
CA GLY A 69 5.62 16.37 -10.13
C GLY A 69 6.04 16.10 -8.68
N ARG A 70 5.13 15.51 -7.88
CA ARG A 70 5.45 15.08 -6.51
C ARG A 70 6.45 13.92 -6.55
N ASP A 71 7.21 13.76 -5.48
CA ASP A 71 8.16 12.67 -5.35
C ASP A 71 7.47 11.30 -5.27
N GLU A 72 8.24 10.24 -5.51
CA GLU A 72 7.75 8.86 -5.59
C GLU A 72 7.06 8.39 -4.31
N GLU A 73 7.61 8.73 -3.13
CA GLU A 73 6.99 8.37 -1.85
C GLU A 73 5.62 9.02 -1.71
N TYR A 74 5.50 10.30 -2.06
CA TYR A 74 4.22 11.00 -2.03
C TYR A 74 3.20 10.37 -2.98
N VAL A 75 3.61 9.94 -4.18
CA VAL A 75 2.72 9.24 -5.12
C VAL A 75 2.24 7.90 -4.55
N VAL A 76 3.11 7.15 -3.88
CA VAL A 76 2.76 5.88 -3.23
C VAL A 76 1.85 6.10 -2.03
N CYS A 77 2.14 7.10 -1.20
CA CYS A 77 1.27 7.53 -0.11
C CYS A 77 -0.13 7.89 -0.62
N ALA A 78 -0.23 8.67 -1.70
CA ALA A 78 -1.51 9.02 -2.32
C ALA A 78 -2.26 7.81 -2.87
N LEU A 79 -1.55 6.80 -3.38
CA LEU A 79 -2.16 5.56 -3.88
C LEU A 79 -2.70 4.68 -2.76
N LEU A 80 -2.03 4.65 -1.61
CA LEU A 80 -2.30 3.68 -0.54
C LEU A 80 -2.98 4.30 0.69
N HIS A 81 -3.30 5.61 0.69
CA HIS A 81 -3.86 6.30 1.86
C HIS A 81 -5.15 5.68 2.40
N ASP A 82 -6.01 5.15 1.52
CA ASP A 82 -7.30 4.55 1.89
C ASP A 82 -7.28 3.01 1.87
N ILE A 83 -6.11 2.35 1.75
CA ILE A 83 -6.03 0.88 1.72
C ILE A 83 -6.63 0.22 2.97
N GLY A 84 -6.67 0.95 4.09
CA GLY A 84 -7.21 0.49 5.36
C GLY A 84 -8.74 0.50 5.45
N ASP A 85 -9.46 1.07 4.49
CA ASP A 85 -10.93 1.24 4.57
C ASP A 85 -11.68 -0.07 4.82
N SER A 86 -11.18 -1.18 4.29
CA SER A 86 -11.84 -2.50 4.35
C SER A 86 -11.71 -3.20 5.70
N ILE A 87 -10.68 -2.89 6.49
CA ILE A 87 -10.34 -3.65 7.72
C ILE A 87 -10.11 -2.79 8.95
N ALA A 88 -9.95 -1.48 8.76
CA ALA A 88 -9.66 -0.50 9.80
C ALA A 88 -10.45 0.78 9.55
N SER A 89 -11.73 0.68 9.17
CA SER A 89 -12.54 1.84 8.70
C SER A 89 -12.63 3.00 9.69
N THR A 90 -12.36 2.78 10.97
CA THR A 90 -12.35 3.82 12.02
C THR A 90 -10.99 4.50 12.21
N ASN A 91 -9.93 3.97 11.60
CA ASN A 91 -8.55 4.42 11.72
C ASN A 91 -7.72 4.03 10.47
N HIS A 92 -8.33 4.11 9.29
CA HIS A 92 -7.78 3.56 8.04
C HIS A 92 -6.48 4.25 7.65
N ALA A 93 -6.40 5.56 7.86
CA ALA A 93 -5.20 6.34 7.62
C ALA A 93 -4.03 5.93 8.54
N ASP A 94 -4.31 5.60 9.80
CA ASP A 94 -3.28 5.15 10.74
C ASP A 94 -2.73 3.79 10.31
N LEU A 95 -3.60 2.89 9.85
CA LEU A 95 -3.20 1.61 9.28
C LEU A 95 -2.32 1.81 8.03
N ALA A 96 -2.77 2.62 7.07
CA ALA A 96 -2.02 2.91 5.85
C ALA A 96 -0.64 3.48 6.16
N ALA A 97 -0.57 4.40 7.13
CA ALA A 97 0.68 5.02 7.51
C ALA A 97 1.64 4.11 8.25
N THR A 98 1.12 3.25 9.14
CA THR A 98 1.92 2.24 9.83
C THR A 98 2.48 1.22 8.83
N MET A 99 1.69 0.84 7.83
CA MET A 99 2.13 -0.03 6.75
C MET A 99 3.25 0.60 5.90
N LEU A 100 3.16 1.91 5.64
CA LEU A 100 4.12 2.63 4.80
C LEU A 100 5.39 3.06 5.54
N GLU A 101 5.35 3.18 6.86
CA GLU A 101 6.44 3.67 7.70
C GLU A 101 7.82 3.07 7.40
N PRO A 102 7.97 1.76 7.12
CA PRO A 102 9.28 1.21 6.79
C PRO A 102 9.87 1.74 5.48
N PHE A 103 9.02 2.18 4.53
CA PHE A 103 9.37 2.40 3.12
C PHE A 103 9.43 3.86 2.70
N VAL A 104 8.94 4.78 3.53
CA VAL A 104 8.84 6.21 3.20
C VAL A 104 9.42 7.06 4.31
N SER A 105 9.88 8.26 3.96
CA SER A 105 10.38 9.23 4.93
C SER A 105 9.29 9.72 5.89
N GLU A 106 9.69 10.17 7.08
CA GLU A 106 8.79 10.78 8.07
C GLU A 106 8.00 11.96 7.48
N LYS A 107 8.64 12.75 6.61
CA LYS A 107 7.99 13.84 5.87
C LYS A 107 6.81 13.36 5.01
N SER A 108 6.94 12.19 4.38
CA SER A 108 5.86 11.58 3.59
C SER A 108 4.73 11.04 4.48
N LEU A 109 5.05 10.64 5.73
CA LEU A 109 4.08 10.21 6.74
C LEU A 109 3.34 11.38 7.41
N ASP A 110 3.89 12.60 7.42
CA ASP A 110 3.20 13.78 7.97
C ASP A 110 1.87 14.09 7.27
N CYS A 111 1.68 13.55 6.06
CA CYS A 111 0.42 13.61 5.32
C CYS A 111 -0.72 12.79 5.97
N LYS A 112 -0.44 11.97 7.00
CA LYS A 112 -1.42 11.22 7.82
C LYS A 112 -2.66 12.03 8.20
N LYS A 113 -2.47 13.29 8.62
CA LYS A 113 -3.58 14.18 9.02
C LYS A 113 -4.52 14.50 7.86
N SER A 114 -4.01 14.56 6.64
CA SER A 114 -4.79 14.79 5.43
C SER A 114 -5.52 13.53 4.95
N TRP A 115 -5.07 12.33 5.33
CA TRP A 115 -5.69 11.04 4.94
C TRP A 115 -6.90 10.67 5.82
N ASN A 116 -7.00 11.24 7.02
CA ASN A 116 -8.17 11.07 7.90
C ASN A 116 -9.40 11.91 7.46
N LEU A 117 -9.25 12.74 6.43
CA LEU A 117 -10.37 13.48 5.86
C LEU A 117 -11.14 12.56 4.90
N PRO A 118 -12.48 12.55 4.93
CA PRO A 118 -13.26 11.89 3.88
C PRO A 118 -12.75 12.37 2.51
N GLY A 119 -12.42 11.44 1.61
CA GLY A 119 -11.59 11.61 0.39
C GLY A 119 -11.99 12.70 -0.63
N ILE A 120 -12.94 13.56 -0.31
CA ILE A 120 -13.45 14.66 -1.13
C ILE A 120 -12.80 16.01 -0.84
N LEU A 121 -12.26 16.26 0.36
CA LEU A 121 -11.88 17.64 0.73
C LEU A 121 -10.51 18.12 0.26
N LEU A 122 -9.69 17.30 -0.40
CA LEU A 122 -8.37 17.76 -0.87
C LEU A 122 -8.33 18.21 -2.34
N PHE A 123 -9.23 17.73 -3.22
CA PHE A 123 -9.14 18.03 -4.65
C PHE A 123 -10.50 17.98 -5.38
N ASP A 124 -11.47 18.74 -4.86
CA ASP A 124 -12.74 18.93 -5.54
C ASP A 124 -12.63 20.01 -6.64
N HIS A 125 -13.30 19.72 -7.75
CA HIS A 125 -13.25 20.37 -9.07
C HIS A 125 -12.02 20.05 -9.93
N ILE A 126 -12.14 19.01 -10.76
CA ILE A 126 -11.81 19.00 -12.20
C ILE A 126 -11.96 17.57 -12.73
N GLY A 127 -12.86 17.42 -13.73
CA GLY A 127 -12.84 16.47 -14.85
C GLY A 127 -12.55 14.99 -14.61
N LEU A 128 -13.37 14.11 -15.20
CA LEU A 128 -13.04 12.70 -15.43
C LEU A 128 -11.78 12.59 -16.31
N ILE A 129 -10.64 12.29 -15.70
CA ILE A 129 -9.36 12.14 -16.39
C ILE A 129 -9.20 10.68 -16.82
N LYS A 130 -8.87 10.42 -18.09
CA LYS A 130 -8.46 9.08 -18.55
C LYS A 130 -7.21 8.59 -17.79
N ILE A 131 -7.36 7.51 -17.02
CA ILE A 131 -6.37 6.98 -16.05
C ILE A 131 -5.41 5.94 -16.66
N CYS A 132 -5.76 5.33 -17.81
CA CYS A 132 -5.14 4.07 -18.26
C CYS A 132 -3.60 4.08 -18.49
N GLU A 133 -3.01 5.13 -19.05
CA GLU A 133 -1.55 5.15 -19.31
C GLU A 133 -0.69 5.40 -18.06
N ILE A 134 -1.29 5.98 -17.02
CA ILE A 134 -0.56 6.37 -15.81
C ILE A 134 -0.49 5.20 -14.81
N ASN A 135 -1.43 4.25 -14.92
CA ASN A 135 -1.48 3.06 -14.07
C ASN A 135 -0.19 2.24 -14.09
N SER A 136 0.42 2.00 -15.26
CA SER A 136 1.66 1.20 -15.33
C SER A 136 2.85 1.89 -14.66
N LYS A 137 2.96 3.21 -14.79
CA LYS A 137 4.01 4.01 -14.13
C LYS A 137 3.80 4.07 -12.62
N ILE A 138 2.58 4.32 -12.16
CA ILE A 138 2.24 4.34 -10.73
C ILE A 138 2.54 2.98 -10.08
N VAL A 139 2.16 1.88 -10.74
CA VAL A 139 2.47 0.53 -10.25
C VAL A 139 3.98 0.30 -10.19
N SER A 140 4.75 0.78 -11.18
CA SER A 140 6.20 0.71 -11.14
C SER A 140 6.80 1.50 -9.97
N ILE A 141 6.31 2.72 -9.72
CA ILE A 141 6.74 3.57 -8.61
C ILE A 141 6.47 2.87 -7.27
N LEU A 142 5.28 2.30 -7.08
CA LEU A 142 4.96 1.51 -5.90
C LEU A 142 5.94 0.36 -5.70
N LYS A 143 6.24 -0.41 -6.77
CA LYS A 143 7.20 -1.51 -6.68
C LYS A 143 8.61 -1.01 -6.34
N THR A 144 9.03 0.14 -6.85
CA THR A 144 10.34 0.74 -6.52
C THR A 144 10.40 1.12 -5.04
N VAL A 145 9.41 1.87 -4.54
CA VAL A 145 9.37 2.34 -3.15
C VAL A 145 9.31 1.18 -2.16
N LEU A 146 8.44 0.19 -2.41
CA LEU A 146 8.26 -0.94 -1.49
C LEU A 146 9.42 -1.95 -1.52
N ASN A 147 10.24 -1.95 -2.56
CA ASN A 147 11.47 -2.75 -2.64
C ASN A 147 12.73 -1.99 -2.20
N SER A 148 12.60 -0.71 -1.82
CA SER A 148 13.75 0.13 -1.45
C SER A 148 14.40 -0.29 -0.12
N VAL A 149 13.64 -0.95 0.76
CA VAL A 149 14.10 -1.44 2.05
C VAL A 149 14.59 -2.88 1.88
N LYS A 150 15.90 -3.06 2.02
CA LYS A 150 16.50 -4.40 2.10
C LYS A 150 16.21 -4.97 3.49
N ILE A 151 15.41 -6.03 3.53
CA ILE A 151 15.26 -6.90 4.71
C ILE A 151 16.41 -7.90 4.74
#